data_AF-A0A961G621-F1
#
_entry.id   AF-A0A961G621-F1
#
_cell.length_a   1.000
_cell.length_b   1.000
_cell.length_c   1.000
_cell.angle_alpha   90.00
_cell.angle_beta   90.00
_cell.angle_gamma   90.00
#
_symmetry.space_group_name_H-M   'P 1'
#
loop_
_entity.id
_entity.type
_entity.pdbx_description
1 polymer ?
#
loop_
_entity_poly.entity_id
_entity_poly.type
_entity_poly.pdbx_seq_one_letter_code
_entity_poly.pdbx_strand_id
1 'polypeptide(L)'
;MIDRVAYVAMHTSPLLQPGVGDAGGMNVYLDRLARTMATRGIGVTTFTRRTDRDAPEVVDVVDGYRVVRLTAGPTEVLSIGDMKPYAADFARALVTWMDDHGEDFDVVHTHYWLSGRAGVEVKRTRRIPLANSFHTLGRVKDR
;
A
#
# COMPACT_ATOMS: atom_id res chain seq x y z
N MET A 1 -10.14 16.48 10.72
CA MET A 1 -9.44 16.83 9.47
C MET A 1 -8.53 15.66 9.14
N ILE A 2 -8.15 15.42 7.88
CA ILE A 2 -7.20 14.35 7.53
C ILE A 2 -5.86 15.02 7.26
N ASP A 3 -4.88 14.73 8.11
CA ASP A 3 -3.52 15.28 8.04
C ASP A 3 -2.51 14.22 7.59
N ARG A 4 -2.78 12.93 7.86
CA ARG A 4 -1.94 11.79 7.42
C ARG A 4 -2.78 10.64 6.86
N VAL A 5 -2.34 10.09 5.73
CA VAL A 5 -2.96 8.93 5.08
C VAL A 5 -1.98 7.79 4.86
N ALA A 6 -2.41 6.58 5.22
CA ALA A 6 -1.75 5.35 4.87
C ALA A 6 -2.36 4.79 3.58
N TYR A 7 -1.63 4.87 2.47
CA TYR A 7 -1.99 4.13 1.27
C TYR A 7 -1.47 2.71 1.33
N VAL A 8 -2.29 1.74 0.94
CA VAL A 8 -1.90 0.33 0.95
C VAL A 8 -2.04 -0.26 -0.45
N ALA A 9 -0.91 -0.68 -1.00
CA ALA A 9 -0.81 -1.35 -2.28
C ALA A 9 0.08 -2.59 -2.14
N MET A 10 -0.41 -3.61 -1.43
CA MET A 10 0.38 -4.82 -1.12
C MET A 10 0.89 -5.54 -2.39
N HIS A 11 0.10 -5.54 -3.44
CA HIS A 11 0.31 -6.36 -4.64
C HIS A 11 1.25 -5.74 -5.68
N THR A 12 1.73 -4.51 -5.46
CA THR A 12 2.57 -3.78 -6.41
C THR A 12 3.27 -2.63 -5.68
N SER A 13 3.93 -1.73 -6.41
CA SER A 13 4.47 -0.49 -5.86
C SER A 13 4.30 0.66 -6.85
N PRO A 14 3.97 1.89 -6.38
CA PRO A 14 3.95 3.08 -7.23
C PRO A 14 5.33 3.41 -7.83
N LEU A 15 6.41 2.84 -7.27
CA LEU A 15 7.77 3.01 -7.75
C LEU A 15 8.18 2.01 -8.84
N LEU A 16 7.33 1.02 -9.15
CA LEU A 16 7.59 0.12 -10.28
C LEU A 16 7.32 0.85 -11.61
N GLN A 17 8.26 0.72 -12.53
CA GLN A 17 8.13 1.28 -13.87
C GLN A 17 6.87 0.72 -14.57
N PRO A 18 5.98 1.58 -15.08
CA PRO A 18 4.82 1.13 -15.84
C PRO A 18 5.24 0.30 -17.06
N GLY A 19 4.55 -0.82 -17.29
CA GLY A 19 4.83 -1.75 -18.39
C GLY A 19 5.65 -2.99 -17.99
N VAL A 20 6.03 -3.15 -16.72
CA VAL A 20 6.75 -4.33 -16.20
C VAL A 20 5.88 -5.09 -15.18
N GLY A 21 5.59 -6.38 -15.43
CA GLY A 21 4.78 -7.21 -14.53
C GLY A 21 3.35 -6.68 -14.35
N ASP A 22 2.87 -6.62 -13.10
CA ASP A 22 1.56 -6.04 -12.74
C ASP A 22 1.57 -4.48 -12.71
N ALA A 23 2.69 -3.83 -13.04
CA ALA A 23 2.81 -2.39 -13.03
C ALA A 23 2.08 -1.75 -14.22
N GLY A 24 0.87 -1.25 -13.96
CA GLY A 24 0.03 -0.59 -14.95
C GLY A 24 -0.47 0.79 -14.51
N GLY A 25 -1.62 1.20 -15.07
CA GLY A 25 -2.23 2.51 -14.79
C GLY A 25 -2.52 2.77 -13.31
N MET A 26 -2.71 1.72 -12.50
CA MET A 26 -2.92 1.86 -11.06
C MET A 26 -1.68 2.40 -10.32
N ASN A 27 -0.47 1.98 -10.73
CA ASN A 27 0.76 2.46 -10.09
C ASN A 27 0.95 3.95 -10.37
N VAL A 28 0.73 4.36 -11.62
CA VAL A 28 0.76 5.77 -12.04
C VAL A 28 -0.30 6.58 -11.29
N TYR A 29 -1.52 6.06 -11.19
CA TYR A 29 -2.60 6.69 -10.43
C TYR A 29 -2.20 6.90 -8.97
N LEU A 30 -1.65 5.87 -8.31
CA LEU A 30 -1.29 5.92 -6.89
C LEU A 30 -0.15 6.93 -6.62
N ASP A 31 0.91 6.92 -7.43
CA ASP A 31 2.01 7.90 -7.31
C ASP A 31 1.49 9.34 -7.50
N ARG A 32 0.65 9.57 -8.52
CA ARG A 32 0.07 10.90 -8.78
C ARG A 32 -0.85 11.36 -7.67
N LEU A 33 -1.68 10.46 -7.14
CA LEU A 33 -2.55 10.74 -6.01
C LEU A 33 -1.73 11.13 -4.77
N ALA A 34 -0.72 10.33 -4.43
CA ALA A 34 0.15 10.57 -3.28
C ALA A 34 0.89 11.91 -3.35
N ARG A 35 1.51 12.21 -4.50
CA ARG A 35 2.15 13.51 -4.73
C ARG A 35 1.15 14.66 -4.60
N THR A 36 -0.05 14.52 -5.16
CA THR A 36 -1.07 15.57 -5.10
C THR A 36 -1.53 15.82 -3.66
N MET A 37 -1.69 14.77 -2.85
CA MET A 37 -2.03 14.93 -1.43
C MET A 37 -0.91 15.61 -0.65
N ALA A 38 0.35 15.23 -0.91
CA ALA A 38 1.51 15.90 -0.31
C ALA A 38 1.57 17.39 -0.66
N THR A 39 1.31 17.79 -1.91
CA THR A 39 1.23 19.23 -2.29
C THR A 39 0.10 19.99 -1.59
N ARG A 40 -0.86 19.29 -0.99
CA ARG A 40 -1.94 19.87 -0.18
C ARG A 40 -1.64 19.83 1.32
N GLY A 41 -0.42 19.47 1.72
CA GLY A 41 0.01 19.40 3.12
C GLY A 41 -0.41 18.12 3.84
N ILE A 42 -0.92 17.11 3.13
CA ILE A 42 -1.29 15.82 3.74
C ILE A 42 -0.09 14.87 3.67
N GLY A 43 0.36 14.37 4.81
CA GLY A 43 1.42 13.38 4.89
C GLY A 43 0.98 12.03 4.34
N VAL A 44 1.67 11.54 3.31
CA VAL A 44 1.36 10.25 2.65
C VAL A 44 2.46 9.23 2.92
N THR A 45 2.07 8.09 3.47
CA THR A 45 2.92 6.89 3.47
C THR A 45 2.24 5.81 2.67
N THR A 46 2.89 5.33 1.60
CA THR A 46 2.40 4.19 0.83
C THR A 46 3.11 2.91 1.25
N PHE A 47 2.36 1.96 1.80
CA PHE A 47 2.84 0.65 2.19
C PHE A 47 2.69 -0.35 1.04
N THR A 48 3.79 -1.02 0.73
CA THR A 48 3.92 -2.02 -0.34
C THR A 48 4.63 -3.25 0.21
N ARG A 49 4.50 -4.40 -0.45
CA ARG A 49 5.21 -5.61 -0.03
C ARG A 49 6.64 -5.58 -0.53
N ARG A 50 7.59 -5.95 0.32
CA ARG A 50 9.00 -6.07 -0.07
C ARG A 50 9.19 -7.30 -0.96
N THR A 51 9.71 -7.07 -2.17
CA THR A 51 9.99 -8.12 -3.17
C THR A 51 11.48 -8.32 -3.43
N ASP A 52 12.32 -7.44 -2.87
CA ASP A 52 13.77 -7.44 -3.05
C ASP A 52 14.45 -7.15 -1.70
N ARG A 53 15.42 -7.98 -1.33
CA ARG A 53 16.15 -7.87 -0.06
C ARG A 53 17.11 -6.70 -0.07
N ASP A 54 17.61 -6.31 -1.23
CA ASP A 54 18.59 -5.22 -1.36
C ASP A 54 17.89 -3.87 -1.52
N ALA A 55 16.58 -3.87 -1.83
CA ALA A 55 15.80 -2.65 -1.89
C ALA A 55 15.65 -1.99 -0.51
N PRO A 56 15.77 -0.64 -0.43
CA PRO A 56 15.59 0.08 0.82
C PRO A 56 14.16 -0.09 1.35
N GLU A 57 14.04 -0.18 2.67
CA GLU A 57 12.74 -0.29 3.34
C GLU A 57 11.89 0.96 3.11
N VAL A 58 12.48 2.14 3.28
CA VAL A 58 11.83 3.44 3.11
C VAL A 58 12.45 4.19 1.94
N VAL A 59 11.61 4.78 1.09
CA VAL A 59 12.02 5.68 0.01
C VAL A 59 11.19 6.95 0.09
N ASP A 60 11.84 8.06 0.42
CA ASP A 60 11.26 9.39 0.31
C ASP A 60 11.17 9.77 -1.16
N VAL A 61 9.95 10.06 -1.63
CA VAL A 61 9.67 10.31 -3.05
C VAL A 61 9.68 11.81 -3.33
N VAL A 62 8.97 12.57 -2.50
CA VAL A 62 8.97 14.04 -2.41
C VAL A 62 8.65 14.42 -0.96
N ASP A 63 8.82 15.69 -0.60
CA ASP A 63 8.39 16.17 0.71
C ASP A 63 6.91 15.82 0.98
N GLY A 64 6.62 15.29 2.17
CA GLY A 64 5.31 14.79 2.55
C GLY A 64 4.86 13.47 1.90
N TYR A 65 5.67 12.81 1.05
CA TYR A 65 5.33 11.50 0.46
C TYR A 65 6.50 10.52 0.44
N ARG A 66 6.32 9.37 1.08
CA ARG A 66 7.25 8.24 1.04
C ARG A 66 6.56 6.90 0.77
N VAL A 67 7.38 5.93 0.38
CA VAL A 67 7.00 4.52 0.18
C VAL A 67 7.73 3.65 1.18
N VAL A 68 6.99 2.79 1.88
CA VAL A 68 7.51 1.82 2.85
C VAL A 68 7.26 0.41 2.32
N ARG A 69 8.30 -0.43 2.37
CA ARG A 69 8.29 -1.83 1.92
C ARG A 69 8.28 -2.76 3.12
N LEU A 70 7.13 -3.38 3.37
CA LEU A 70 6.93 -4.29 4.50
C LEU A 70 7.24 -5.73 4.10
N THR A 71 7.93 -6.45 4.97
CA THR A 71 8.15 -7.89 4.81
C THR A 71 6.87 -8.64 5.18
N ALA A 72 6.27 -9.30 4.19
CA ALA A 72 5.14 -10.20 4.38
C ALA A 72 5.30 -11.38 3.41
N GLY A 73 5.54 -12.57 3.96
CA GLY A 73 5.96 -13.73 3.18
C GLY A 73 7.38 -13.60 2.59
N PRO A 74 7.72 -14.44 1.59
CA PRO A 74 9.03 -14.45 0.93
C PRO A 74 9.38 -13.12 0.26
N THR A 75 10.62 -12.65 0.40
CA THR A 75 11.11 -11.43 -0.27
C THR A 75 11.51 -11.71 -1.72
N GLU A 76 10.53 -12.02 -2.56
CA GLU A 76 10.66 -12.27 -4.00
C GLU A 76 9.41 -11.76 -4.73
N VAL A 77 9.35 -11.77 -6.06
CA VAL A 77 8.11 -11.42 -6.78
C VAL A 77 7.12 -12.60 -6.70
N LEU A 78 5.86 -12.32 -6.35
CA LEU A 78 4.80 -13.32 -6.22
C LEU A 78 3.62 -12.97 -7.13
N SER A 79 2.95 -13.98 -7.66
CA SER A 79 1.67 -13.78 -8.33
C SER A 79 0.62 -13.29 -7.32
N ILE A 80 -0.45 -12.66 -7.80
CA ILE A 80 -1.60 -12.27 -6.95
C ILE A 80 -2.18 -13.48 -6.21
N GLY A 81 -2.15 -14.69 -6.83
CA GLY A 81 -2.61 -15.95 -6.24
C GLY A 81 -1.78 -16.38 -5.04
N ASP A 82 -0.46 -16.35 -5.19
CA ASP A 82 0.50 -16.76 -4.16
C ASP A 82 0.63 -15.72 -3.04
N MET A 83 0.24 -14.48 -3.32
CA MET A 83 0.28 -13.40 -2.34
C MET A 83 -0.90 -13.44 -1.36
N LYS A 84 -2.03 -14.07 -1.72
CA LYS A 84 -3.26 -14.09 -0.91
C LYS A 84 -3.07 -14.56 0.54
N PRO A 85 -2.27 -15.61 0.83
CA PRO A 85 -2.06 -16.08 2.20
C PRO A 85 -1.40 -15.01 3.09
N TYR A 86 -0.57 -14.13 2.52
CA TYR A 86 0.23 -13.17 3.27
C TYR A 86 -0.50 -11.85 3.60
N ALA A 87 -1.79 -11.71 3.28
CA ALA A 87 -2.53 -10.48 3.56
C ALA A 87 -2.60 -10.15 5.06
N ALA A 88 -2.76 -11.18 5.90
CA ALA A 88 -2.76 -11.00 7.36
C ALA A 88 -1.37 -10.65 7.90
N ASP A 89 -0.32 -11.25 7.34
CA ASP A 89 1.07 -10.97 7.71
C ASP A 89 1.44 -9.54 7.35
N PHE A 90 1.02 -9.08 6.17
CA PHE A 90 1.19 -7.71 5.73
C PHE A 90 0.49 -6.71 6.66
N ALA A 91 -0.75 -6.99 7.06
CA ALA A 91 -1.46 -6.15 8.01
C ALA A 91 -0.74 -6.08 9.37
N ARG A 92 -0.23 -7.21 9.87
CA ARG A 92 0.58 -7.22 11.11
C ARG A 92 1.87 -6.43 10.95
N ALA A 93 2.59 -6.60 9.85
CA ALA A 93 3.81 -5.85 9.57
C ALA A 93 3.56 -4.33 9.50
N LEU A 94 2.43 -3.91 8.94
CA LEU A 94 2.04 -2.50 8.88
C LEU A 94 1.75 -1.97 10.29
N VAL A 95 0.98 -2.70 11.08
CA VAL A 95 0.70 -2.34 12.47
C VAL A 95 2.01 -2.26 13.26
N THR A 96 2.88 -3.25 13.19
CA THR A 96 4.20 -3.21 13.86
C THR A 96 5.02 -2.00 13.42
N TRP A 97 5.06 -1.70 12.11
CA TRP A 97 5.76 -0.54 11.60
C TRP A 97 5.23 0.77 12.20
N MET A 98 3.90 0.92 12.35
CA MET A 98 3.28 2.07 13.02
C MET A 98 3.71 2.19 14.49
N ASP A 99 3.74 1.07 15.24
CA ASP A 99 4.18 1.07 16.64
C ASP A 99 5.65 1.47 16.75
N ASP A 100 6.51 0.85 15.96
CA ASP A 100 7.96 1.03 16.01
C ASP A 100 8.38 2.47 15.67
N HIS A 101 7.62 3.14 14.80
CA HIS A 101 7.89 4.52 14.39
C HIS A 101 7.09 5.57 15.19
N GLY A 102 6.17 5.14 16.06
CA GLY A 102 5.27 6.05 16.79
C GLY A 102 4.39 6.87 15.84
N GLU A 103 3.96 6.27 14.74
CA GLU A 103 3.25 6.96 13.66
C GLU A 103 1.82 6.47 13.47
N ASP A 104 0.87 7.37 13.65
CA ASP A 104 -0.55 7.14 13.38
C ASP A 104 -1.02 7.77 12.06
N PHE A 105 -2.16 7.28 11.57
CA PHE A 105 -2.82 7.75 10.36
C PHE A 105 -4.30 8.01 10.61
N ASP A 106 -4.85 9.06 10.00
CA ASP A 106 -6.27 9.39 10.14
C ASP A 106 -7.16 8.47 9.30
N VAL A 107 -6.60 7.91 8.23
CA VAL A 107 -7.29 6.99 7.32
C VAL A 107 -6.32 6.02 6.68
N VAL A 108 -6.76 4.77 6.56
CA VAL A 108 -6.15 3.77 5.69
C VAL A 108 -6.94 3.75 4.39
N HIS A 109 -6.27 3.98 3.25
CA HIS A 109 -6.89 3.90 1.94
C HIS A 109 -6.20 2.82 1.10
N THR A 110 -6.91 1.71 0.90
CA THR A 110 -6.41 0.55 0.18
C THR A 110 -6.70 0.64 -1.31
N HIS A 111 -5.75 0.16 -2.11
CA HIS A 111 -5.86 0.09 -3.56
C HIS A 111 -5.76 -1.37 -4.01
N TYR A 112 -6.81 -1.85 -4.69
CA TYR A 112 -7.06 -3.24 -5.10
C TYR A 112 -7.62 -4.14 -3.99
N TRP A 113 -8.30 -5.22 -4.39
CA TRP A 113 -9.05 -6.10 -3.48
C TRP A 113 -8.14 -6.79 -2.44
N LEU A 114 -6.93 -7.18 -2.83
CA LEU A 114 -6.00 -7.86 -1.93
C LEU A 114 -5.50 -6.92 -0.84
N SER A 115 -5.16 -5.68 -1.22
CA SER A 115 -4.83 -4.61 -0.26
C SER A 115 -6.02 -4.30 0.64
N GLY A 116 -7.25 -4.31 0.09
CA GLY A 116 -8.49 -4.17 0.87
C GLY A 116 -8.63 -5.21 1.97
N ARG A 117 -8.29 -6.48 1.68
CA ARG A 117 -8.28 -7.56 2.68
C ARG A 117 -7.29 -7.26 3.81
N ALA A 118 -6.08 -6.79 3.50
CA ALA A 118 -5.13 -6.38 4.53
C ALA A 118 -5.62 -5.16 5.32
N GLY A 119 -6.18 -4.15 4.66
CA GLY A 119 -6.68 -2.93 5.32
C GLY A 119 -7.87 -3.15 6.25
N VAL A 120 -8.71 -4.16 6.02
CA VAL A 120 -9.76 -4.56 6.97
C VAL A 120 -9.16 -5.00 8.30
N GLU A 121 -8.06 -5.75 8.27
CA GLU A 121 -7.37 -6.17 9.50
C GLU A 121 -6.68 -4.99 10.18
N VAL A 122 -6.01 -4.11 9.44
CA VAL A 122 -5.43 -2.87 10.00
C VAL A 122 -6.51 -2.01 10.67
N LYS A 123 -7.66 -1.81 10.01
CA LYS A 123 -8.81 -1.10 10.57
C LYS A 123 -9.29 -1.72 11.87
N ARG A 124 -9.39 -3.06 11.96
CA ARG A 124 -9.84 -3.73 13.18
C ARG A 124 -8.86 -3.53 14.32
N THR A 125 -7.56 -3.66 14.06
CA THR A 125 -6.52 -3.54 15.07
C THR A 125 -6.34 -2.10 15.56
N ARG A 126 -6.31 -1.13 14.64
CA ARG A 126 -6.04 0.29 14.96
C ARG A 126 -7.29 1.13 15.17
N ARG A 127 -8.48 0.63 14.83
CA ARG A 127 -9.74 1.38 14.81
C ARG A 127 -9.71 2.63 13.91
N ILE A 128 -8.89 2.61 12.86
CA ILE A 128 -8.75 3.70 11.89
C ILE A 128 -9.81 3.55 10.76
N PRO A 129 -10.43 4.65 10.28
CA PRO A 129 -11.26 4.64 9.09
C PRO A 129 -10.60 3.95 7.88
N LEU A 130 -11.39 3.21 7.10
CA LEU A 130 -10.92 2.49 5.91
C LEU A 130 -11.70 2.97 4.68
N ALA A 131 -10.96 3.43 3.67
CA ALA A 131 -11.44 3.61 2.30
C ALA A 131 -10.82 2.55 1.39
N ASN A 132 -11.53 2.09 0.37
CA ASN A 132 -11.00 1.11 -0.59
C ASN A 132 -11.36 1.47 -2.03
N SER A 133 -10.35 1.51 -2.89
CA SER A 133 -10.51 1.66 -4.34
C SER A 133 -10.15 0.35 -5.03
N PHE A 134 -11.11 -0.29 -5.71
CA PHE A 134 -10.89 -1.59 -6.34
C PHE A 134 -10.04 -1.54 -7.62
N HIS A 135 -10.10 -0.44 -8.38
CA HIS A 135 -9.47 -0.22 -9.70
C HIS A 135 -9.92 -1.15 -10.82
N THR A 136 -10.17 -2.42 -10.54
CA THR A 136 -10.77 -3.39 -11.46
C THR A 136 -11.55 -4.43 -10.65
N LEU A 137 -12.70 -4.84 -11.17
CA LEU A 137 -13.50 -5.93 -10.60
C LEU A 137 -13.49 -7.09 -11.60
N GLY A 138 -12.91 -8.24 -11.23
CA GLY A 138 -12.73 -9.39 -12.14
C GLY A 138 -14.02 -9.83 -12.83
N ARG A 139 -15.14 -9.84 -12.11
CA ARG A 139 -16.48 -10.16 -12.64
C ARG A 139 -16.98 -9.21 -13.75
N VAL A 140 -16.39 -8.02 -13.87
CA VAL A 140 -16.71 -7.04 -14.95
C VAL A 140 -15.73 -7.18 -16.13
N LYS A 141 -14.56 -7.80 -15.92
CA LYS A 141 -13.53 -8.01 -16.94
C LYS A 141 -13.80 -9.25 -17.80
N ASP A 142 -14.46 -10.26 -17.24
CA ASP A 142 -14.82 -11.51 -17.92
C ASP A 142 -16.21 -11.43 -18.60
N ARG A 143 -16.67 -10.21 -18.93
CA ARG A 143 -17.89 -9.94 -19.70
C ARG A 143 -17.55 -9.36 -21.06
#